data_AF-A0AAW0JCE0-F1
#
_entry.id   AF-A0AAW0JCE0-F1
#
_cell.length_a   1.000
_cell.length_b   1.000
_cell.length_c   1.000
_cell.angle_alpha   90.00
_cell.angle_beta   90.00
_cell.angle_gamma   90.00
#
_symmetry.space_group_name_H-M   'P 1'
#
loop_
_entity.id
_entity.type
_entity.pdbx_description
1 polymer ?
#
loop_
_entity_poly.entity_id
_entity_poly.type
_entity_poly.pdbx_seq_one_letter_code
_entity_poly.pdbx_strand_id
1 'polypeptide(L)'
;MNAAGRLPGVSSSNTQDSMRREGAMTDVHWRFLQLLMTHSVLKEWEVRHLQNHCYKVHNRNTTVDKLEDFINNINSVLESLYIEIKKGVTEDDGRLIYALMNLATTSVSKMAMDFAENELDLFRKTLELIVDSEIGFASSTNILNLVDQLKAKR
;
A
#
# COMPACT_ATOMS: atom_id res chain seq x y z
N MET A 1 -30.20 14.93 62.93
CA MET A 1 -29.76 13.53 62.76
C MET A 1 -30.17 13.08 61.37
N ASN A 2 -29.17 12.65 60.59
CA ASN A 2 -29.16 11.98 59.27
C ASN A 2 -30.50 11.64 58.58
N ALA A 3 -30.63 11.97 57.29
CA ALA A 3 -30.24 11.04 56.22
C ALA A 3 -30.43 11.68 54.83
N ALA A 4 -29.40 11.56 54.01
CA ALA A 4 -29.35 11.99 52.62
C ALA A 4 -29.87 10.90 51.67
N GLY A 5 -30.32 11.32 50.49
CA GLY A 5 -30.12 10.56 49.25
C GLY A 5 -31.37 9.99 48.57
N ARG A 6 -31.77 10.61 47.44
CA ARG A 6 -31.66 10.00 46.10
C ARG A 6 -32.21 10.95 45.03
N LEU A 7 -31.34 11.35 44.11
CA LEU A 7 -31.71 11.89 42.80
C LEU A 7 -32.07 10.72 41.86
N PRO A 8 -33.00 10.90 40.90
CA PRO A 8 -33.30 9.89 39.90
C PRO A 8 -32.13 9.76 38.91
N GLY A 9 -31.67 8.53 38.73
CA GLY A 9 -30.62 8.18 37.77
C GLY A 9 -31.07 8.42 36.34
N VAL A 10 -30.37 9.31 35.65
CA VAL A 10 -30.20 9.27 34.21
C VAL A 10 -29.04 8.30 33.96
N SER A 11 -29.37 7.10 33.49
CA SER A 11 -28.38 6.18 32.92
C SER A 11 -28.87 5.83 31.53
N SER A 12 -28.20 6.43 30.56
CA SER A 12 -28.39 6.33 29.13
C SER A 12 -28.52 4.88 28.66
N SER A 13 -29.69 4.55 28.11
CA SER A 13 -29.83 3.51 27.10
C SER A 13 -29.15 4.00 25.82
N ASN A 14 -28.04 3.37 25.43
CA ASN A 14 -27.67 3.08 24.03
C ASN A 14 -26.24 2.55 23.99
N THR A 15 -26.10 1.25 24.18
CA THR A 15 -24.97 0.48 23.65
C THR A 15 -25.53 -0.64 22.77
N GLN A 16 -26.30 -0.21 21.77
CA GLN A 16 -26.47 -0.95 20.53
C GLN A 16 -25.51 -0.31 19.53
N ASP A 17 -24.29 -0.83 19.44
CA ASP A 17 -23.58 -0.95 18.16
C ASP A 17 -22.43 -1.96 18.28
N SER A 18 -22.76 -3.20 18.62
CA SER A 18 -21.90 -4.34 18.26
C SER A 18 -22.47 -5.05 17.04
N MET A 19 -22.86 -4.28 16.01
CA MET A 19 -23.04 -4.86 14.68
C MET A 19 -21.66 -5.23 14.17
N ARG A 20 -21.51 -6.53 13.87
CA ARG A 20 -20.43 -7.10 13.06
C ARG A 20 -20.14 -6.17 11.88
N ARG A 21 -18.97 -5.54 11.88
CA ARG A 21 -18.45 -4.81 10.72
C ARG A 21 -17.41 -5.69 10.06
N GLU A 22 -17.82 -6.42 9.03
CA GLU A 22 -16.92 -6.71 7.92
C GLU A 22 -16.36 -5.36 7.44
N GLY A 23 -15.04 -5.18 7.38
CA GLY A 23 -14.42 -3.99 6.77
C GLY A 23 -14.34 -2.71 7.63
N ALA A 24 -14.19 -2.78 8.95
CA ALA A 24 -13.92 -1.58 9.74
C ALA A 24 -12.43 -1.17 9.64
N MET A 25 -12.13 -0.21 8.78
CA MET A 25 -10.80 0.43 8.72
C MET A 25 -10.54 1.22 10.00
N THR A 26 -9.49 0.86 10.74
CA THR A 26 -9.10 1.55 12.00
C THR A 26 -7.87 2.44 11.80
N ASP A 27 -7.54 3.27 12.79
CA ASP A 27 -6.34 4.12 12.77
C ASP A 27 -5.04 3.34 12.53
N VAL A 28 -4.97 2.10 13.02
CA VAL A 28 -3.83 1.20 12.77
C VAL A 28 -3.67 0.95 11.27
N HIS A 29 -4.77 0.65 10.58
CA HIS A 29 -4.77 0.37 9.16
C HIS A 29 -4.49 1.63 8.32
N TRP A 30 -5.05 2.78 8.71
CA TRP A 30 -4.79 4.06 8.04
C TRP A 30 -3.32 4.46 8.17
N ARG A 31 -2.75 4.33 9.37
CA ARG A 31 -1.33 4.61 9.61
C ARG A 31 -0.44 3.67 8.82
N PHE A 32 -0.81 2.39 8.76
CA PHE A 32 -0.12 1.40 7.96
C PHE A 32 -0.12 1.80 6.47
N LEU A 33 -1.26 2.20 5.89
CA LEU A 33 -1.33 2.66 4.51
C LEU A 33 -0.48 3.90 4.25
N GLN A 34 -0.51 4.88 5.15
CA GLN A 34 0.33 6.08 5.03
C GLN A 34 1.81 5.71 4.92
N LEU A 35 2.28 4.84 5.81
CA LEU A 35 3.68 4.40 5.82
C LEU A 35 4.00 3.48 4.65
N LEU A 36 3.06 2.64 4.20
CA LEU A 36 3.24 1.82 3.01
C LEU A 36 3.42 2.72 1.78
N MET A 37 2.64 3.80 1.63
CA MET A 37 2.75 4.73 0.50
C MET A 37 4.06 5.51 0.45
N THR A 38 4.80 5.64 1.55
CA THR A 38 6.14 6.27 1.52
C THR A 38 7.23 5.32 1.00
N HIS A 39 6.89 4.05 0.78
CA HIS A 39 7.79 3.03 0.26
C HIS A 39 7.23 2.49 -1.06
N SER A 40 8.08 2.27 -2.07
CA SER A 40 7.62 1.72 -3.35
C SER A 40 7.24 0.23 -3.23
N VAL A 41 8.01 -0.54 -2.46
CA VAL A 41 7.82 -1.98 -2.22
C VAL A 41 8.45 -2.36 -0.89
N LEU A 42 7.85 -3.31 -0.17
CA LEU A 42 8.36 -3.83 1.10
C LEU A 42 8.43 -5.36 1.10
N LYS A 43 9.45 -5.93 1.74
CA LYS A 43 9.57 -7.37 1.99
C LYS A 43 8.58 -7.80 3.07
N GLU A 44 8.19 -9.07 3.07
CA GLU A 44 7.22 -9.57 4.05
C GLU A 44 7.58 -9.26 5.51
N TRP A 45 8.85 -9.43 5.89
CA TRP A 45 9.29 -9.14 7.26
C TRP A 45 9.19 -7.65 7.61
N GLU A 46 9.42 -6.76 6.63
CA GLU A 46 9.27 -5.30 6.79
C GLU A 46 7.81 -4.93 6.96
N VAL A 47 6.92 -5.57 6.19
CA VAL A 47 5.47 -5.40 6.32
C VAL A 47 4.97 -5.86 7.69
N ARG A 48 5.43 -7.03 8.17
CA ARG A 48 5.10 -7.51 9.52
C ARG A 48 5.63 -6.57 10.60
N HIS A 49 6.84 -6.04 10.42
CA HIS A 49 7.41 -5.05 11.34
C HIS A 49 6.56 -3.77 11.36
N LEU A 50 6.13 -3.30 10.18
CA LEU A 50 5.28 -2.13 10.02
C LEU A 50 3.90 -2.31 10.65
N GLN A 51 3.26 -3.47 10.43
CA GLN A 51 2.00 -3.84 11.07
C GLN A 51 2.14 -3.76 12.60
N ASN A 52 3.14 -4.44 13.15
CA ASN A 52 3.42 -4.44 14.60
C ASN A 52 3.68 -3.03 15.15
N HIS A 53 4.40 -2.19 14.40
CA HIS A 53 4.63 -0.81 14.77
C HIS A 53 3.32 -0.03 14.87
N CYS A 54 2.42 -0.17 13.90
CA CYS A 54 1.13 0.52 13.90
C CYS A 54 0.24 0.10 15.08
N TYR A 55 0.18 -1.19 15.42
CA TYR A 55 -0.53 -1.66 16.61
C TYR A 55 0.08 -1.10 17.91
N LYS A 56 1.41 -1.05 18.04
CA LYS A 56 2.07 -0.48 19.23
C LYS A 56 1.75 1.00 19.45
N VAL A 57 1.59 1.75 18.37
CA VAL A 57 1.30 3.20 18.43
C VAL A 57 -0.17 3.46 18.77
N HIS A 58 -1.11 2.75 18.11
CA HIS A 58 -2.54 3.09 18.20
C HIS A 58 -3.37 2.15 19.08
N ASN A 59 -2.91 0.93 19.36
CA ASN A 59 -3.72 -0.06 20.07
C ASN A 59 -2.88 -1.08 20.87
N ARG A 60 -2.30 -0.62 21.98
CA ARG A 60 -1.34 -1.37 22.81
C ARG A 60 -1.85 -2.68 23.41
N ASN A 61 -3.17 -2.86 23.49
CA ASN A 61 -3.80 -3.98 24.21
C ASN A 61 -4.53 -4.96 23.29
N THR A 62 -4.40 -4.82 21.97
CA THR A 62 -5.09 -5.69 20.99
C THR A 62 -4.12 -6.71 20.39
N THR A 63 -4.62 -7.94 20.20
CA THR A 63 -3.89 -9.00 19.51
C THR A 63 -3.61 -8.58 18.07
N VAL A 64 -2.37 -8.73 17.62
CA VAL A 64 -2.01 -8.45 16.23
C VAL A 64 -2.61 -9.52 15.34
N ASP A 65 -3.40 -9.11 14.36
CA ASP A 65 -4.03 -10.00 13.39
C ASP A 65 -2.98 -10.70 12.52
N LYS A 66 -3.33 -11.85 11.94
CA LYS A 66 -2.49 -12.46 10.91
C LYS A 66 -2.34 -11.48 9.75
N LEU A 67 -1.14 -11.40 9.18
CA LEU A 67 -0.84 -10.43 8.13
C LEU A 67 -1.83 -10.52 6.94
N GLU A 68 -2.18 -11.73 6.53
CA GLU A 68 -3.12 -11.94 5.41
C GLU A 68 -4.53 -11.41 5.74
N ASP A 69 -5.04 -11.69 6.95
CA ASP A 69 -6.34 -11.18 7.40
C ASP A 69 -6.33 -9.64 7.50
N PHE A 70 -5.23 -9.07 8.01
CA PHE A 70 -5.01 -7.64 8.09
C PHE A 70 -5.01 -6.96 6.71
N ILE A 71 -4.28 -7.54 5.75
CA ILE A 71 -4.23 -7.03 4.37
C ILE A 71 -5.59 -7.18 3.68
N ASN A 72 -6.27 -8.32 3.86
CA ASN A 72 -7.59 -8.56 3.28
C ASN A 72 -8.63 -7.56 3.80
N ASN A 73 -8.57 -7.21 5.09
CA ASN A 73 -9.41 -6.14 5.64
C ASN A 73 -9.16 -4.80 4.94
N ILE A 74 -7.90 -4.41 4.75
CA ILE A 74 -7.54 -3.17 4.04
C ILE A 74 -8.02 -3.22 2.59
N ASN A 75 -7.73 -4.30 1.87
CA ASN A 75 -8.08 -4.46 0.46
C ASN A 75 -9.60 -4.41 0.24
N SER A 76 -10.41 -4.92 1.17
CA SER A 76 -11.87 -4.81 1.09
C SER A 76 -12.37 -3.36 1.03
N VAL A 77 -11.64 -2.43 1.66
CA VAL A 77 -11.96 -0.99 1.63
C VAL A 77 -11.39 -0.33 0.39
N LEU A 78 -10.17 -0.70 -0.01
CA LEU A 78 -9.49 -0.15 -1.19
C LEU A 78 -10.11 -0.60 -2.52
N GLU A 79 -10.91 -1.67 -2.54
CA GLU A 79 -11.61 -2.17 -3.73
C GLU A 79 -12.41 -1.06 -4.43
N SER A 80 -13.10 -0.22 -3.65
CA SER A 80 -13.86 0.94 -4.18
C SER A 80 -13.00 2.00 -4.89
N LEU A 81 -11.69 2.00 -4.63
CA LEU A 81 -10.72 2.92 -5.22
C LEU A 81 -9.94 2.29 -6.38
N TYR A 82 -10.22 1.03 -6.73
CA TYR A 82 -9.43 0.25 -7.69
C TYR A 82 -7.93 0.21 -7.33
N ILE A 83 -7.62 0.14 -6.04
CA ILE A 83 -6.25 -0.01 -5.52
C ILE A 83 -6.21 -1.27 -4.67
N GLU A 84 -5.10 -2.00 -4.67
CA GLU A 84 -4.88 -3.15 -3.79
C GLU A 84 -3.46 -3.18 -3.25
N ILE A 85 -3.29 -3.69 -2.03
CA ILE A 85 -1.99 -4.18 -1.57
C ILE A 85 -1.82 -5.58 -2.16
N LYS A 86 -0.89 -5.72 -3.09
CA LYS A 86 -0.63 -6.99 -3.79
C LYS A 86 0.60 -7.68 -3.24
N LYS A 87 0.50 -8.99 -3.05
CA LYS A 87 1.63 -9.88 -2.74
C LYS A 87 2.28 -10.34 -4.04
N GLY A 88 3.59 -10.19 -4.14
CA GLY A 88 4.43 -10.64 -5.25
C GLY A 88 5.59 -11.50 -4.78
N VAL A 89 6.28 -12.08 -5.76
CA VAL A 89 7.50 -12.90 -5.57
C VAL A 89 8.57 -12.29 -6.46
N THR A 90 9.77 -12.06 -5.94
CA THR A 90 10.90 -11.57 -6.73
C THR A 90 11.42 -12.66 -7.68
N GLU A 91 11.84 -12.26 -8.88
CA GLU A 91 12.29 -13.19 -9.92
C GLU A 91 13.69 -13.77 -9.65
N ASP A 92 14.53 -13.05 -8.91
CA ASP A 92 15.93 -13.39 -8.65
C ASP A 92 16.10 -14.40 -7.51
N ASP A 93 15.38 -14.22 -6.40
CA ASP A 93 15.56 -15.03 -5.19
C ASP A 93 14.26 -15.54 -4.54
N GLY A 94 13.12 -15.32 -5.19
CA GLY A 94 11.84 -15.87 -4.75
C GLY A 94 11.30 -15.25 -3.45
N ARG A 95 11.80 -14.09 -3.03
CA ARG A 95 11.34 -13.41 -1.82
C ARG A 95 9.95 -12.82 -1.99
N LEU A 96 9.17 -12.91 -0.93
CA LEU A 96 7.85 -12.30 -0.85
C LEU A 96 7.95 -10.79 -0.63
N ILE A 97 7.29 -10.05 -1.51
CA ILE A 97 7.21 -8.59 -1.51
C ILE A 97 5.75 -8.14 -1.56
N TYR A 98 5.50 -6.94 -1.06
CA TYR A 98 4.19 -6.29 -1.06
C TYR A 98 4.32 -4.88 -1.61
N ALA A 99 3.40 -4.49 -2.47
CA ALA A 99 3.32 -3.15 -3.03
C ALA A 99 1.86 -2.69 -3.11
N LEU A 100 1.64 -1.38 -3.00
CA LEU A 100 0.35 -0.77 -3.26
C LEU A 100 0.20 -0.56 -4.77
N MET A 101 -0.75 -1.24 -5.39
CA MET A 101 -0.96 -1.25 -6.84
C MET A 101 -2.26 -0.57 -7.21
N ASN A 102 -2.21 0.28 -8.23
CA ASN A 102 -3.40 0.77 -8.89
C ASN A 102 -3.85 -0.24 -9.95
N LEU A 103 -5.07 -0.74 -9.82
CA LEU A 103 -5.71 -1.69 -10.74
C LEU A 103 -6.31 -0.99 -11.96
N ALA A 104 -6.50 0.32 -11.91
CA ALA A 104 -7.04 1.10 -13.01
C ALA A 104 -5.92 1.77 -13.83
N THR A 105 -5.95 1.56 -15.15
CA THR A 105 -5.06 2.21 -16.12
C THR A 105 -5.57 3.60 -16.50
N THR A 106 -5.66 4.51 -15.53
CA THR A 106 -6.17 5.88 -15.78
C THR A 106 -5.04 6.86 -16.13
N SER A 107 -5.39 7.95 -16.82
CA SER A 107 -4.48 9.06 -17.14
C SER A 107 -3.92 9.75 -15.89
N VAL A 108 -4.62 9.67 -14.75
CA VAL A 108 -4.16 10.23 -13.46
C VAL A 108 -2.91 9.53 -12.95
N SER A 109 -2.80 8.20 -13.11
CA SER A 109 -1.59 7.44 -12.78
C SER A 109 -0.37 7.87 -13.59
N LYS A 110 -0.58 8.39 -14.81
CA LYS A 110 0.49 8.98 -15.64
C LYS A 110 0.88 10.38 -15.19
N MET A 111 -0.07 11.18 -14.69
CA MET A 111 0.18 12.53 -14.18
C MET A 111 0.85 12.55 -12.80
N ALA A 112 0.70 11.48 -12.02
CA ALA A 112 1.36 11.30 -10.73
C ALA A 112 2.80 10.76 -10.83
N MET A 113 3.32 10.53 -12.05
CA MET A 113 4.71 10.13 -12.23
C MET A 113 5.61 11.37 -12.06
N ASP A 114 6.60 11.29 -11.16
CA ASP A 114 7.60 12.34 -10.91
C ASP A 114 8.61 12.53 -12.08
N PHE A 115 8.29 12.03 -13.27
CA PHE A 115 9.18 11.91 -14.42
C PHE A 115 8.70 12.78 -15.58
N ALA A 116 9.64 13.45 -16.25
CA ALA A 116 9.39 14.19 -17.48
C ALA A 116 9.12 13.24 -18.67
N GLU A 117 8.46 13.73 -19.72
CA GLU A 117 8.08 12.91 -20.89
C GLU A 117 9.26 12.17 -21.53
N ASN A 118 10.43 12.83 -21.63
CA ASN A 118 11.65 12.23 -22.16
C ASN A 118 12.23 11.12 -21.26
N GLU A 119 12.04 11.22 -19.94
CA GLU A 119 12.45 10.18 -18.99
C GLU A 119 11.52 8.97 -19.08
N LEU A 120 10.21 9.20 -19.27
CA LEU A 120 9.24 8.14 -19.52
C LEU A 120 9.50 7.41 -20.84
N ASP A 121 9.88 8.13 -21.90
CA ASP A 121 10.24 7.51 -23.16
C ASP A 121 11.56 6.73 -23.08
N LEU A 122 12.55 7.23 -22.34
CA LEU A 122 13.77 6.47 -22.05
C LEU A 122 13.45 5.19 -21.26
N PHE A 123 12.57 5.28 -20.26
CA PHE A 123 12.11 4.14 -19.48
C PHE A 123 11.42 3.10 -20.36
N ARG A 124 10.51 3.52 -21.26
CA ARG A 124 9.82 2.60 -22.19
C ARG A 124 10.81 1.86 -23.09
N LYS A 125 11.76 2.57 -23.70
CA LYS A 125 12.78 1.93 -24.55
C LYS A 125 13.70 1.00 -23.77
N THR A 126 14.00 1.34 -22.52
CA THR A 126 14.78 0.47 -21.63
C THR A 126 14.01 -0.82 -21.33
N LEU A 127 12.71 -0.74 -21.09
CA LEU A 127 11.86 -1.93 -20.92
C LEU A 127 11.82 -2.80 -22.19
N GLU A 128 11.71 -2.19 -23.37
CA GLU A 128 11.77 -2.92 -24.66
C GLU A 128 13.08 -3.73 -24.76
N LEU A 129 14.23 -3.12 -24.46
CA LEU A 129 15.51 -3.81 -24.45
C LEU A 129 15.60 -4.95 -23.42
N ILE A 130 14.98 -4.77 -22.25
CA ILE A 130 14.96 -5.80 -21.19
C ILE A 130 14.10 -6.98 -21.61
N VAL A 131 12.92 -6.73 -22.18
CA VAL A 131 11.97 -7.76 -22.63
C VAL A 131 12.54 -8.55 -23.81
N ASP A 132 13.23 -7.89 -24.74
CA ASP A 132 13.86 -8.54 -25.90
C ASP A 132 15.17 -9.29 -25.53
N SER A 133 15.68 -9.09 -24.31
CA SER A 133 16.91 -9.73 -23.84
C SER A 133 16.67 -11.15 -23.35
N GLU A 134 17.49 -12.09 -23.80
CA GLU A 134 17.42 -13.50 -23.36
C GLU A 134 17.60 -13.69 -21.86
N ILE A 135 18.35 -12.79 -21.20
CA ILE A 135 18.66 -12.86 -19.78
C ILE A 135 17.77 -11.95 -18.92
N GLY A 136 16.88 -11.14 -19.53
CA GLY A 136 16.07 -10.15 -18.81
C GLY A 136 16.86 -8.95 -18.27
N PHE A 137 18.04 -8.67 -18.84
CA PHE A 137 18.87 -7.51 -18.49
C PHE A 137 19.31 -6.76 -19.74
N ALA A 138 19.44 -5.43 -19.62
CA ALA A 138 19.99 -4.55 -20.65
C ALA A 138 21.22 -3.79 -20.13
N SER A 139 22.28 -3.70 -20.94
CA SER A 139 23.48 -2.94 -20.59
C SER A 139 23.19 -1.43 -20.55
N SER A 140 23.79 -0.73 -19.58
CA SER A 140 23.72 0.73 -19.48
C SER A 140 24.24 1.44 -20.75
N THR A 141 25.26 0.90 -21.42
CA THR A 141 25.76 1.44 -22.69
C THR A 141 24.72 1.33 -23.81
N ASN A 142 23.98 0.22 -23.85
CA ASN A 142 22.94 0.00 -24.86
C ASN A 142 21.77 0.96 -24.62
N ILE A 143 21.42 1.21 -23.37
CA ILE A 143 20.38 2.17 -22.98
C ILE A 143 20.80 3.61 -23.33
N LEU A 144 22.04 4.01 -22.99
CA LEU A 144 22.51 5.38 -23.25
C LEU A 144 22.61 5.72 -24.74
N ASN A 145 22.92 4.74 -25.61
CA ASN A 145 22.92 4.93 -27.05
C ASN A 145 21.52 5.25 -27.63
N LEU A 146 20.44 4.94 -26.90
CA LEU A 146 19.08 5.29 -27.29
C LEU A 146 18.74 6.77 -27.02
N VAL A 147 19.49 7.44 -26.14
CA VAL A 147 19.26 8.86 -25.79
C VAL A 147 19.44 9.77 -27.00
N ASP A 148 20.35 9.41 -27.92
CA ASP A 148 20.56 10.16 -29.16
C ASP A 148 19.35 10.06 -30.10
N GLN A 149 18.60 8.96 -30.05
CA GLN A 149 17.38 8.76 -30.83
C GLN A 149 16.18 9.53 -30.24
N LEU A 150 16.19 9.79 -28.93
CA LEU A 150 15.12 10.54 -28.24
C LEU A 150 15.17 12.04 -28.53
N LYS A 151 16.36 12.61 -28.77
CA LYS A 151 16.53 14.05 -29.08
C LYS A 151 16.13 14.43 -30.51
N ALA A 152 16.04 13.48 -31.43
CA ALA A 152 15.85 13.72 -32.86
C ALA A 152 14.37 13.93 -33.27
N LYS A 153 13.41 13.77 -32.35
CA LYS A 153 11.99 13.99 -32.63
C LYS A 153 11.61 15.42 -32.24
N ARG A 154 11.93 16.39 -33.10
CA ARG A 154 11.38 17.76 -33.08
C ARG A 154 10.46 17.96 -34.27
#